data_AF-A0AAD5NAR7-F1
#
_entry.id   AF-A0AAD5NAR7-F1
#
_cell.length_a   1.000
_cell.length_b   1.000
_cell.length_c   1.000
_cell.angle_alpha   90.00
_cell.angle_beta   90.00
_cell.angle_gamma   90.00
#
_symmetry.space_group_name_H-M   'P 1'
#
loop_
_entity.id
_entity.type
_entity.pdbx_description
1 polymer ?
#
loop_
_entity_poly.entity_id
_entity_poly.type
_entity_poly.pdbx_seq_one_letter_code
_entity_poly.pdbx_strand_id
1 'polypeptide(L)'
;MNVSYNWWGTGNDAEVAQRVFDFDDWNTFTLAEFSPFYVTNELFINFWWKPRKGQLANATYNEPSVHDLKGRMFESKNLTLIRERWHEFPHYYKPFRPYRITRDLTIMPGATLWIEKGVEVHVWPNVRILVLGDLIADGTYWEPIRFKPINMTEFDEMRGKIGTRYKRSLNYHRRYRQSDIGLRVSRWLRSRRANRARPDEVYSKFPLLYRDDPYYQRFTVSLTNDSSRPGRAGFLQIYNATTGETISSCDRQFTIRNAQVVCRELGFETMNAYHWLTPRWDFNPHIHLVKTYVEPRECRGNEPSLDRFAFTRLRWDFKNFEAYADSFLLHEDELQKTI
;
A
#
# COMPACT_ATOMS: atom_id res chain seq x y z
N MET A 1 12.86 27.62 5.43
CA MET A 1 13.84 26.59 5.84
C MET A 1 14.46 26.02 4.58
N ASN A 2 15.79 26.03 4.45
CA ASN A 2 16.46 25.53 3.25
C ASN A 2 16.59 23.99 3.33
N VAL A 3 16.06 23.30 2.32
CA VAL A 3 16.01 21.83 2.22
C VAL A 3 16.49 21.40 0.81
N SER A 4 17.56 22.03 0.33
CA SER A 4 18.17 21.79 -1.00
C SER A 4 18.92 20.46 -1.12
N TYR A 5 19.40 19.91 -0.02
CA TYR A 5 19.95 18.55 0.00
C TYR A 5 18.80 17.58 -0.19
N ASN A 6 18.76 16.84 -1.30
CA ASN A 6 17.63 15.99 -1.66
C ASN A 6 17.53 14.75 -0.73
N TRP A 7 16.89 14.96 0.42
CA TRP A 7 16.64 13.97 1.48
C TRP A 7 15.64 12.88 1.06
N TRP A 8 14.95 13.06 -0.07
CA TRP A 8 13.90 12.15 -0.55
C TRP A 8 14.44 11.05 -1.47
N GLY A 9 15.67 11.18 -1.96
CA GLY A 9 16.30 10.17 -2.80
C GLY A 9 15.76 10.13 -4.23
N THR A 10 15.00 11.14 -4.67
CA THR A 10 14.31 11.17 -5.97
C THR A 10 14.66 12.44 -6.73
N GLY A 11 14.93 12.31 -8.03
CA GLY A 11 15.25 13.43 -8.93
C GLY A 11 14.02 14.09 -9.55
N ASN A 12 12.83 13.50 -9.34
CA ASN A 12 11.56 14.04 -9.82
C ASN A 12 11.02 15.10 -8.85
N ASP A 13 10.87 16.34 -9.32
CA ASP A 13 10.41 17.48 -8.54
C ASP A 13 8.97 17.30 -8.04
N ALA A 14 8.09 16.69 -8.84
CA ALA A 14 6.72 16.39 -8.42
C ALA A 14 6.66 15.40 -7.25
N GLU A 15 7.57 14.43 -7.20
CA GLU A 15 7.65 13.48 -6.09
C GLU A 15 8.20 14.13 -4.82
N VAL A 16 9.18 15.02 -4.97
CA VAL A 16 9.69 15.83 -3.86
C VAL A 16 8.58 16.70 -3.29
N ALA A 17 7.87 17.45 -4.14
CA ALA A 17 6.77 18.33 -3.74
C ALA A 17 5.62 17.58 -3.04
N GLN A 18 5.33 16.34 -3.42
CA GLN A 18 4.33 15.52 -2.73
C GLN A 18 4.76 15.04 -1.34
N ARG A 19 6.07 14.99 -1.08
CA ARG A 19 6.66 14.52 0.20
C ARG A 19 6.99 15.66 1.15
N VAL A 20 7.24 16.85 0.62
CA VAL A 20 7.39 18.08 1.40
C VAL A 20 6.03 18.40 2.01
N PHE A 21 6.03 18.72 3.31
CA PHE A 21 4.86 19.22 4.01
C PHE A 21 5.27 20.53 4.68
N ASP A 22 4.80 21.65 4.15
CA ASP A 22 5.30 22.98 4.51
C ASP A 22 4.18 24.04 4.53
N PHE A 23 4.56 25.30 4.35
CA PHE A 23 3.63 26.43 4.29
C PHE A 23 2.53 26.27 3.24
N ASP A 24 2.80 25.64 2.09
CA ASP A 24 1.82 25.46 1.01
C ASP A 24 0.78 24.36 1.34
N ASP A 25 1.02 23.53 2.37
CA ASP A 25 0.01 22.61 2.91
C ASP A 25 -0.75 23.22 4.09
N TRP A 26 -0.05 23.70 5.13
CA TRP A 26 -0.66 24.49 6.21
C TRP A 26 0.15 25.75 6.47
N ASN A 27 -0.53 26.89 6.45
CA ASN A 27 0.08 28.21 6.53
C ASN A 27 0.74 28.52 7.88
N THR A 28 0.56 27.65 8.88
CA THR A 28 1.22 27.73 10.19
C THR A 28 2.66 27.23 10.16
N PHE A 29 3.06 26.45 9.15
CA PHE A 29 4.42 25.95 9.03
C PHE A 29 5.33 26.93 8.29
N THR A 30 6.64 26.74 8.44
CA THR A 30 7.64 27.49 7.69
C THR A 30 7.75 26.96 6.27
N LEU A 31 7.90 27.85 5.29
CA LEU A 31 8.17 27.49 3.90
C LEU A 31 9.42 26.61 3.78
N ALA A 32 9.32 25.49 3.04
CA ALA A 32 10.45 24.62 2.75
C ALA A 32 10.99 24.94 1.35
N GLU A 33 12.13 25.62 1.32
CA GLU A 33 12.80 25.98 0.08
C GLU A 33 13.70 24.82 -0.36
N PHE A 34 13.19 23.99 -1.27
CA PHE A 34 13.93 22.87 -1.83
C PHE A 34 14.45 23.13 -3.25
N SER A 35 13.98 24.19 -3.94
CA SER A 35 14.49 24.57 -5.26
C SER A 35 15.61 25.60 -5.10
N PRO A 36 16.80 25.40 -5.68
CA PRO A 36 17.26 24.22 -6.40
C PRO A 36 17.65 23.06 -5.46
N PHE A 37 17.48 21.81 -5.91
CA PHE A 37 17.87 20.60 -5.17
C PHE A 37 18.96 19.80 -5.87
N TYR A 38 19.73 19.04 -5.09
CA TYR A 38 20.75 18.15 -5.63
C TYR A 38 20.14 16.90 -6.27
N VAL A 39 20.65 16.50 -7.44
CA VAL A 39 20.24 15.30 -8.19
C VAL A 39 21.47 14.65 -8.83
N THR A 40 21.38 13.37 -9.19
CA THR A 40 22.40 12.63 -9.95
C THR A 40 21.90 12.33 -11.37
N ASN A 41 22.77 11.89 -12.28
CA ASN A 41 22.36 11.48 -13.63
C ASN A 41 21.27 10.39 -13.63
N GLU A 42 21.25 9.56 -12.59
CA GLU A 42 20.32 8.44 -12.46
C GLU A 42 18.97 8.86 -11.85
N LEU A 43 18.77 10.15 -11.55
CA LEU A 43 17.55 10.71 -10.94
C LEU A 43 17.19 10.07 -9.59
N PHE A 44 18.16 9.53 -8.86
CA PHE A 44 18.00 9.11 -7.48
C PHE A 44 19.26 9.33 -6.65
N ILE A 45 19.09 9.55 -5.35
CA ILE A 45 20.20 9.75 -4.41
C ILE A 45 20.27 8.57 -3.45
N ASN A 46 21.42 7.89 -3.43
CA ASN A 46 21.70 6.81 -2.49
C ASN A 46 22.31 7.36 -1.18
N PHE A 47 22.32 6.53 -0.14
CA PHE A 47 22.84 6.89 1.19
C PHE A 47 24.30 7.41 1.20
N TRP A 48 25.10 7.01 0.20
CA TRP A 48 26.53 7.35 0.09
C TRP A 48 26.81 8.60 -0.76
N TRP A 49 25.77 9.34 -1.15
CA TRP A 49 25.92 10.56 -1.94
C TRP A 49 26.67 11.66 -1.20
N LYS A 50 27.38 12.49 -1.98
CA LYS A 50 28.10 13.67 -1.51
C LYS A 50 27.72 14.85 -2.39
N PRO A 51 27.57 16.09 -1.86
CA PRO A 51 27.21 17.27 -2.66
C PRO A 51 28.12 17.51 -3.87
N ARG A 52 29.41 17.20 -3.76
CA ARG A 52 30.40 17.29 -4.86
C ARG A 52 30.08 16.42 -6.09
N LYS A 53 29.24 15.40 -5.94
CA LYS A 53 28.85 14.46 -7.01
C LYS A 53 27.46 14.77 -7.58
N GLY A 54 26.74 15.74 -7.01
CA GLY A 54 25.39 16.10 -7.44
C GLY A 54 25.40 17.26 -8.43
N GLN A 55 24.45 17.24 -9.36
CA GLN A 55 24.05 18.39 -10.18
C GLN A 55 22.90 19.13 -9.49
N LEU A 56 22.71 20.40 -9.82
CA LEU A 56 21.58 21.20 -9.33
C LEU A 56 20.43 21.09 -10.33
N ALA A 57 19.26 20.72 -9.83
CA ALA A 57 18.01 20.76 -10.57
C ALA A 57 17.10 21.84 -9.97
N ASN A 58 16.39 22.56 -10.83
CA ASN A 58 15.43 23.57 -10.41
C ASN A 58 14.04 22.94 -10.43
N ALA A 59 13.31 23.07 -9.32
CA ALA A 59 11.90 22.70 -9.28
C ALA A 59 11.07 23.83 -9.88
N THR A 60 10.05 23.46 -10.66
CA THR A 60 9.04 24.41 -11.12
C THR A 60 7.93 24.53 -10.08
N TYR A 61 7.43 25.74 -9.89
CA TYR A 61 6.30 25.95 -9.00
C TYR A 61 5.03 25.35 -9.62
N ASN A 62 4.35 24.49 -8.88
CA ASN A 62 3.12 23.85 -9.35
C ASN A 62 1.90 24.68 -8.92
N GLU A 63 1.43 25.53 -9.83
CA GLU A 63 0.25 26.37 -9.61
C GLU A 63 -1.01 25.50 -9.34
N PRO A 64 -1.86 25.85 -8.36
CA PRO A 64 -3.09 25.13 -8.10
C PRO A 64 -4.03 25.07 -9.31
N SER A 65 -4.67 23.91 -9.48
CA SER A 65 -5.71 23.73 -10.50
C SER A 65 -6.98 24.48 -10.09
N VAL A 66 -7.74 24.97 -11.08
CA VAL A 66 -9.05 25.61 -10.86
C VAL A 66 -9.98 24.74 -10.01
N HIS A 67 -9.94 23.41 -10.19
CA HIS A 67 -10.80 22.48 -9.45
C HIS A 67 -10.28 22.09 -8.07
N ASP A 68 -8.97 22.05 -7.88
CA ASP A 68 -8.33 21.66 -6.62
C ASP A 68 -7.38 22.78 -6.16
N LEU A 69 -7.94 23.71 -5.38
CA LEU A 69 -7.22 24.83 -4.81
C LEU A 69 -6.44 24.38 -3.57
N LYS A 70 -5.20 24.85 -3.45
CA LYS A 70 -4.24 24.60 -2.36
C LYS A 70 -3.05 25.55 -2.47
N GLY A 71 -2.29 25.70 -1.39
CA GLY A 71 -1.02 26.42 -1.38
C GLY A 71 -1.17 27.88 -1.78
N ARG A 72 -0.10 28.46 -2.33
CA ARG A 72 -0.11 29.83 -2.85
C ARG A 72 -0.67 29.89 -4.27
N MET A 73 -1.56 30.83 -4.52
CA MET A 73 -2.12 31.07 -5.85
C MET A 73 -1.56 32.38 -6.38
N PHE A 74 -0.79 32.33 -7.47
CA PHE A 74 -0.21 33.51 -8.12
C PHE A 74 -1.01 33.95 -9.34
N GLU A 75 -1.68 33.02 -10.00
CA GLU A 75 -2.52 33.32 -11.16
C GLU A 75 -3.97 33.60 -10.74
N SER A 76 -4.62 34.55 -11.41
CA SER A 76 -6.06 34.75 -11.22
C SER A 76 -6.86 33.56 -11.72
N LYS A 77 -7.84 33.11 -10.94
CA LYS A 77 -8.69 31.95 -11.25
C LYS A 77 -10.16 32.30 -11.10
N ASN A 78 -10.96 31.80 -12.04
CA ASN A 78 -12.40 32.00 -12.06
C ASN A 78 -13.12 30.67 -11.85
N LEU A 79 -13.96 30.62 -10.82
CA LEU A 79 -14.78 29.47 -10.46
C LEU A 79 -16.18 29.71 -11.01
N THR A 80 -16.60 28.88 -11.97
CA THR A 80 -17.83 29.07 -12.73
C THR A 80 -18.77 27.87 -12.58
N LEU A 81 -20.07 28.10 -12.59
CA LEU A 81 -21.03 27.00 -12.51
C LEU A 81 -21.18 26.32 -13.87
N ILE A 82 -20.53 25.16 -14.04
CA ILE A 82 -20.69 24.34 -15.25
C ILE A 82 -22.10 23.73 -15.26
N ARG A 83 -23.02 24.36 -15.98
CA ARG A 83 -24.41 23.87 -16.18
C ARG A 83 -24.50 22.76 -17.22
N GLU A 84 -23.57 22.76 -18.17
CA GLU A 84 -23.52 21.81 -19.28
C GLU A 84 -23.10 20.42 -18.81
N ARG A 85 -24.05 19.47 -18.88
CA ARG A 85 -23.84 18.05 -18.53
C ARG A 85 -23.56 17.16 -19.75
N TRP A 86 -23.81 17.70 -20.93
CA TRP A 86 -23.65 17.03 -22.22
C TRP A 86 -22.47 17.66 -22.97
N HIS A 87 -21.65 16.83 -23.60
CA HIS A 87 -20.59 17.24 -24.52
C HIS A 87 -21.11 17.00 -25.96
N GLU A 88 -20.41 17.50 -26.98
CA GLU A 88 -20.74 17.22 -28.39
C GLU A 88 -20.61 15.71 -28.67
N PHE A 89 -21.63 15.11 -29.28
CA PHE A 89 -21.64 13.71 -29.69
C PHE A 89 -20.30 13.32 -30.37
N PRO A 90 -19.55 12.29 -29.89
CA PRO A 90 -20.06 10.93 -29.59
C PRO A 90 -19.55 10.29 -28.26
N HIS A 91 -19.39 11.03 -27.16
CA HIS A 91 -18.87 10.47 -25.89
C HIS A 91 -19.91 10.45 -24.74
N TYR A 92 -19.49 10.29 -23.49
CA TYR A 92 -20.37 10.01 -22.34
C TYR A 92 -20.57 11.22 -21.41
N TYR A 93 -21.63 11.18 -20.59
CA TYR A 93 -22.00 12.14 -19.54
C TYR A 93 -20.79 12.76 -18.81
N LYS A 94 -20.69 14.10 -18.79
CA LYS A 94 -19.61 14.80 -18.06
C LYS A 94 -19.89 14.67 -16.55
N PRO A 95 -19.05 13.98 -15.76
CA PRO A 95 -19.27 13.86 -14.34
C PRO A 95 -19.22 15.24 -13.68
N PHE A 96 -20.18 15.52 -12.79
CA PHE A 96 -20.17 16.74 -12.00
C PHE A 96 -18.96 16.72 -11.06
N ARG A 97 -18.08 17.71 -11.20
CA ARG A 97 -16.90 17.85 -10.34
C ARG A 97 -16.99 19.18 -9.58
N PRO A 98 -17.28 19.15 -8.27
CA PRO A 98 -17.31 20.37 -7.46
C PRO A 98 -15.90 20.94 -7.30
N TYR A 99 -15.81 22.24 -7.06
CA TYR A 99 -14.56 22.90 -6.71
C TYR A 99 -14.15 22.54 -5.29
N ARG A 100 -12.87 22.30 -5.06
CA ARG A 100 -12.37 21.78 -3.78
C ARG A 100 -11.22 22.62 -3.28
N ILE A 101 -11.25 22.95 -2.01
CA ILE A 101 -10.11 23.52 -1.28
C ILE A 101 -9.56 22.40 -0.40
N THR A 102 -8.41 21.86 -0.78
CA THR A 102 -7.87 20.62 -0.20
C THR A 102 -6.87 20.84 0.94
N ARG A 103 -6.19 21.98 0.92
CA ARG A 103 -5.20 22.44 1.91
C ARG A 103 -5.38 23.95 2.10
N ASP A 104 -4.60 24.57 2.97
CA ASP A 104 -4.64 26.01 3.17
C ASP A 104 -4.40 26.73 1.84
N LEU A 105 -5.27 27.68 1.52
CA LEU A 105 -5.21 28.47 0.29
C LEU A 105 -4.74 29.87 0.64
N THR A 106 -3.65 30.31 0.03
CA THR A 106 -3.13 31.67 0.14
C THR A 106 -3.22 32.36 -1.22
N ILE A 107 -4.10 33.36 -1.34
CA ILE A 107 -4.19 34.19 -2.54
C ILE A 107 -3.08 35.23 -2.48
N MET A 108 -2.11 35.14 -3.37
CA MET A 108 -0.96 36.05 -3.39
C MET A 108 -1.38 37.45 -3.87
N PRO A 109 -0.66 38.51 -3.48
CA PRO A 109 -0.91 39.86 -4.00
C PRO A 109 -0.78 39.89 -5.52
N GLY A 110 -1.73 40.55 -6.20
CA GLY A 110 -1.82 40.60 -7.66
C GLY A 110 -2.60 39.45 -8.29
N ALA A 111 -2.95 38.40 -7.52
CA ALA A 111 -3.89 37.37 -7.94
C ALA A 111 -5.31 37.70 -7.47
N THR A 112 -6.29 37.34 -8.30
CA THR A 112 -7.71 37.51 -7.99
C THR A 112 -8.43 36.16 -8.07
N LEU A 113 -9.11 35.75 -7.00
CA LEU A 113 -9.99 34.57 -7.00
C LEU A 113 -11.43 35.03 -7.20
N TRP A 114 -12.00 34.70 -8.36
CA TRP A 114 -13.38 35.02 -8.68
C TRP A 114 -14.26 33.80 -8.42
N ILE A 115 -15.27 33.96 -7.58
CA ILE A 115 -16.31 32.95 -7.32
C ILE A 115 -17.62 33.46 -7.90
N GLU A 116 -18.09 32.82 -8.96
CA GLU A 116 -19.37 33.17 -9.58
C GLU A 116 -20.57 32.70 -8.74
N LYS A 117 -21.73 33.29 -9.03
CA LYS A 117 -23.02 32.93 -8.45
C LYS A 117 -23.36 31.45 -8.66
N GLY A 118 -24.00 30.87 -7.63
CA GLY A 118 -24.46 29.48 -7.65
C GLY A 118 -23.35 28.42 -7.61
N VAL A 119 -22.10 28.80 -7.42
CA VAL A 119 -20.97 27.86 -7.31
C VAL A 119 -20.97 27.16 -5.96
N GLU A 120 -20.73 25.85 -5.98
CA GLU A 120 -20.51 25.05 -4.77
C GLU A 120 -19.02 24.74 -4.60
N VAL A 121 -18.48 25.07 -3.43
CA VAL A 121 -17.07 24.85 -3.06
C VAL A 121 -17.02 23.91 -1.86
N HIS A 122 -16.34 22.79 -2.01
CA HIS A 122 -16.11 21.82 -0.95
C HIS A 122 -14.80 22.15 -0.22
N VAL A 123 -14.90 22.42 1.08
CA VAL A 123 -13.76 22.78 1.92
C VAL A 123 -13.38 21.59 2.79
N TRP A 124 -12.09 21.30 2.85
CA TRP A 124 -11.55 20.26 3.72
C TRP A 124 -11.56 20.68 5.21
N PRO A 125 -11.64 19.72 6.14
CA PRO A 125 -11.57 20.03 7.55
C PRO A 125 -10.21 20.68 7.89
N ASN A 126 -10.23 21.65 8.81
CA ASN A 126 -9.05 22.39 9.27
C ASN A 126 -8.29 23.16 8.20
N VAL A 127 -8.95 23.50 7.09
CA VAL A 127 -8.37 24.36 6.05
C VAL A 127 -8.67 25.84 6.33
N ARG A 128 -7.70 26.69 6.05
CA ARG A 128 -7.77 28.15 6.16
C ARG A 128 -7.62 28.79 4.79
N ILE A 129 -8.29 29.92 4.61
CA ILE A 129 -8.16 30.75 3.41
C ILE A 129 -7.53 32.07 3.85
N LEU A 130 -6.35 32.36 3.33
CA LEU A 130 -5.63 33.62 3.54
C LEU A 130 -5.68 34.43 2.24
N VAL A 131 -6.18 35.66 2.32
CA VAL A 131 -6.33 36.54 1.17
C VAL A 131 -5.34 37.69 1.30
N LEU A 132 -4.28 37.70 0.49
CA LEU A 132 -3.31 38.81 0.39
C LEU A 132 -3.52 39.64 -0.88
N GLY A 133 -4.09 39.05 -1.93
CA GLY A 133 -4.59 39.73 -3.12
C GLY A 133 -6.09 40.03 -3.00
N ASP A 134 -6.86 39.74 -4.05
CA ASP A 134 -8.30 39.98 -4.06
C ASP A 134 -9.10 38.67 -4.10
N LEU A 135 -10.18 38.63 -3.34
CA LEU A 135 -11.19 37.57 -3.37
C LEU A 135 -12.54 38.22 -3.70
N ILE A 136 -13.09 37.91 -4.88
CA ILE A 136 -14.35 38.48 -5.34
C ILE A 136 -15.38 37.36 -5.41
N ALA A 137 -16.40 37.45 -4.56
CA ALA A 137 -17.48 36.48 -4.47
C ALA A 137 -18.79 37.14 -4.95
N ASP A 138 -19.16 36.89 -6.20
CA ASP A 138 -20.35 37.47 -6.84
C ASP A 138 -21.55 36.54 -6.65
N GLY A 139 -22.06 36.46 -5.42
CA GLY A 139 -23.26 35.69 -5.08
C GLY A 139 -24.54 36.51 -5.17
N THR A 140 -25.61 35.93 -5.71
CA THR A 140 -26.94 36.56 -5.68
C THR A 140 -27.85 35.87 -4.67
N TYR A 141 -28.94 36.52 -4.26
CA TYR A 141 -29.93 35.92 -3.35
C TYR A 141 -30.52 34.61 -3.91
N TRP A 142 -30.77 34.55 -5.22
CA TRP A 142 -31.32 33.39 -5.90
C TRP A 142 -30.28 32.30 -6.19
N GLU A 143 -29.03 32.70 -6.40
CA GLU A 143 -27.91 31.82 -6.70
C GLU A 143 -26.75 32.10 -5.72
N PRO A 144 -26.89 31.71 -4.44
CA PRO A 144 -25.87 31.94 -3.43
C PRO A 144 -24.68 31.02 -3.67
N ILE A 145 -23.49 31.49 -3.27
CA ILE A 145 -22.27 30.67 -3.22
C ILE A 145 -22.37 29.76 -1.99
N ARG A 146 -22.14 28.45 -2.18
CA ARG A 146 -22.28 27.47 -1.11
C ARG A 146 -20.94 26.83 -0.76
N PHE A 147 -20.46 27.14 0.44
CA PHE A 147 -19.36 26.39 1.04
C PHE A 147 -19.92 25.18 1.79
N LYS A 148 -19.50 23.98 1.37
CA LYS A 148 -19.89 22.72 2.01
C LYS A 148 -18.65 22.01 2.55
N PRO A 149 -18.76 21.27 3.67
CA PRO A 149 -17.72 20.33 4.03
C PRO A 149 -17.66 19.20 2.98
N ILE A 150 -16.49 18.56 2.85
CA ILE A 150 -16.35 17.39 1.98
C ILE A 150 -17.28 16.25 2.42
N ASN A 151 -17.92 15.58 1.45
CA ASN A 151 -18.69 14.37 1.73
C ASN A 151 -17.76 13.23 2.18
N MET A 152 -18.21 12.42 3.14
CA MET A 152 -17.40 11.31 3.70
C MET A 152 -16.93 10.32 2.62
N THR A 153 -17.76 10.09 1.58
CA THR A 153 -17.42 9.26 0.42
C THR A 153 -16.31 9.85 -0.45
N GLU A 154 -16.28 11.18 -0.65
CA GLU A 154 -15.24 11.87 -1.41
C GLU A 154 -13.92 11.95 -0.61
N PHE A 155 -14.01 12.09 0.71
CA PHE A 155 -12.86 12.09 1.61
C PHE A 155 -12.10 10.77 1.55
N ASP A 156 -12.81 9.65 1.58
CA ASP A 156 -12.21 8.30 1.53
C ASP A 156 -11.54 8.00 0.17
N GLU A 157 -12.11 8.46 -0.95
CA GLU A 157 -11.49 8.33 -2.28
C GLU A 157 -10.15 9.07 -2.39
N MET A 158 -10.03 10.23 -1.73
CA MET A 158 -8.83 11.07 -1.79
C MET A 158 -7.76 10.64 -0.79
N ARG A 159 -8.14 10.12 0.38
CA ARG A 159 -7.19 9.63 1.39
C ARG A 159 -6.31 8.49 0.87
N GLY A 160 -6.79 7.73 -0.12
CA GLY A 160 -6.01 6.69 -0.79
C GLY A 160 -5.05 7.19 -1.88
N LYS A 161 -5.22 8.42 -2.37
CA LYS A 161 -4.41 9.02 -3.45
C LYS A 161 -3.32 9.95 -2.93
N ILE A 162 -3.51 10.53 -1.74
CA ILE A 162 -2.47 11.29 -1.06
C ILE A 162 -1.41 10.29 -0.62
N GLY A 163 -0.22 10.37 -1.21
CA GLY A 163 0.94 9.55 -0.85
C GLY A 163 1.40 9.86 0.56
N THR A 164 0.63 9.44 1.58
CA THR A 164 1.07 9.58 2.96
C THR A 164 2.27 8.69 3.14
N ARG A 165 3.44 9.32 3.31
CA ARG A 165 4.65 8.85 4.00
C ARG A 165 4.88 7.35 3.85
N TYR A 166 5.83 6.92 3.00
CA TYR A 166 6.32 5.54 2.84
C TYR A 166 5.80 4.66 3.97
N LYS A 167 4.60 4.08 3.77
CA LYS A 167 4.06 3.15 4.73
C LYS A 167 4.95 1.92 4.56
N ARG A 168 6.03 1.86 5.34
CA ARG A 168 6.41 0.56 5.90
C ARG A 168 5.12 0.07 6.52
N SER A 169 4.51 -0.93 5.91
CA SER A 169 3.34 -1.61 6.43
C SER A 169 3.74 -2.32 7.72
N LEU A 170 3.90 -1.56 8.79
CA LEU A 170 3.83 -2.07 10.14
C LEU A 170 2.34 -2.21 10.42
N ASN A 171 1.85 -3.43 10.30
CA ASN A 171 0.48 -3.82 10.61
C ASN A 171 0.21 -3.57 12.10
N TYR A 172 -0.06 -2.33 12.49
CA TYR A 172 -0.68 -2.02 13.76
C TYR A 172 -2.19 -1.95 13.55
N HIS A 173 -2.89 -3.01 13.93
CA HIS A 173 -4.34 -3.08 13.96
C HIS A 173 -4.91 -2.00 14.91
N ARG A 174 -5.18 -0.79 14.39
CA ARG A 174 -6.05 0.17 15.08
C ARG A 174 -7.50 -0.30 14.92
N ARG A 175 -8.07 -0.85 16.00
CA ARG A 175 -9.51 -1.08 16.13
C ARG A 175 -10.23 0.28 16.17
N TYR A 176 -10.75 0.73 15.04
CA TYR A 176 -11.86 1.69 15.06
C TYR A 176 -13.18 0.92 14.97
N ARG A 177 -14.14 1.32 15.82
CA ARG A 177 -15.54 0.84 15.82
C ARG A 177 -16.09 0.99 14.41
N GLN A 178 -16.34 -0.14 13.75
CA GLN A 178 -16.87 -0.23 12.39
C GLN A 178 -18.40 -0.16 12.46
N SER A 179 -19.01 0.69 11.64
CA SER A 179 -20.47 0.82 11.55
C SER A 179 -21.12 -0.45 10.98
N ASP A 180 -22.36 -0.74 11.42
CA ASP A 180 -23.11 -1.97 11.14
C ASP A 180 -23.31 -2.29 9.65
N ILE A 181 -23.23 -1.28 8.78
CA ILE A 181 -23.34 -1.43 7.32
C ILE A 181 -22.10 -2.14 6.75
N GLY A 182 -20.91 -1.83 7.27
CA GLY A 182 -19.66 -2.51 6.90
C GLY A 182 -19.64 -3.98 7.32
N LEU A 183 -20.32 -4.32 8.42
CA LEU A 183 -20.49 -5.71 8.87
C LEU A 183 -21.43 -6.51 7.97
N ARG A 184 -22.49 -5.90 7.42
CA ARG A 184 -23.40 -6.58 6.48
C ARG A 184 -22.76 -6.83 5.11
N VAL A 185 -22.06 -5.85 4.57
CA VAL A 185 -21.36 -5.99 3.28
C VAL A 185 -20.20 -6.98 3.40
N SER A 186 -19.44 -6.96 4.50
CA SER A 186 -18.39 -7.95 4.75
C SER A 186 -18.95 -9.35 4.99
N ARG A 187 -20.11 -9.51 5.64
CA ARG A 187 -20.79 -10.80 5.80
C ARG A 187 -21.29 -11.34 4.46
N TRP A 188 -21.83 -10.49 3.59
CA TRP A 188 -22.27 -10.88 2.24
C TRP A 188 -21.09 -11.26 1.33
N LEU A 189 -20.00 -10.48 1.37
CA LEU A 189 -18.76 -10.80 0.68
C LEU A 189 -18.08 -12.06 1.25
N ARG A 190 -18.16 -12.32 2.56
CA ARG A 190 -17.68 -13.58 3.18
C ARG A 190 -18.53 -14.77 2.77
N SER A 191 -19.84 -14.61 2.63
CA SER A 191 -20.74 -15.68 2.19
C SER A 191 -20.55 -16.09 0.73
N ARG A 192 -19.99 -15.20 -0.11
CA ARG A 192 -19.56 -15.52 -1.48
C ARG A 192 -18.07 -15.90 -1.61
N ARG A 193 -17.26 -15.72 -0.56
CA ARG A 193 -15.81 -16.04 -0.53
C ARG A 193 -15.47 -17.43 0.02
N ALA A 194 -16.46 -18.21 0.45
CA ALA A 194 -16.27 -19.61 0.78
C ALA A 194 -17.16 -20.46 -0.13
N ASN A 195 -16.59 -21.56 -0.63
CA ASN A 195 -17.22 -22.80 -1.09
C ASN A 195 -16.80 -23.25 -2.51
N ARG A 196 -15.52 -23.15 -2.88
CA ARG A 196 -14.90 -24.18 -3.76
C ARG A 196 -14.20 -25.30 -2.98
N ALA A 197 -14.04 -25.11 -1.66
CA ALA A 197 -13.43 -26.06 -0.73
C ALA A 197 -14.44 -26.58 0.31
N ARG A 198 -15.72 -26.70 -0.05
CA ARG A 198 -16.58 -27.65 0.66
C ARG A 198 -16.28 -29.00 0.02
N PRO A 199 -15.88 -30.03 0.80
CA PRO A 199 -16.01 -31.40 0.31
C PRO A 199 -17.45 -31.52 -0.16
N ASP A 200 -17.66 -31.89 -1.42
CA ASP A 200 -19.00 -32.15 -1.93
C ASP A 200 -19.73 -33.06 -0.93
N GLU A 201 -21.03 -32.87 -0.68
CA GLU A 201 -21.78 -33.72 0.27
C GLU A 201 -21.73 -35.21 -0.09
N VAL A 202 -21.32 -35.51 -1.32
CA VAL A 202 -21.04 -36.86 -1.82
C VAL A 202 -19.82 -37.49 -1.11
N TYR A 203 -18.77 -36.71 -0.79
CA TYR A 203 -17.58 -37.20 -0.08
C TYR A 203 -17.87 -37.59 1.37
N SER A 204 -18.80 -36.88 2.05
CA SER A 204 -19.20 -37.23 3.42
C SER A 204 -20.14 -38.43 3.47
N LYS A 205 -20.92 -38.67 2.40
CA LYS A 205 -21.89 -39.77 2.32
C LYS A 205 -21.28 -41.11 1.90
N PHE A 206 -20.12 -41.12 1.24
CA PHE A 206 -19.49 -42.35 0.74
C PHE A 206 -17.98 -42.41 1.05
N PRO A 207 -17.57 -42.61 2.32
CA PRO A 207 -16.17 -42.60 2.75
C PRO A 207 -15.34 -43.80 2.27
N LEU A 208 -15.97 -44.82 1.68
CA LEU A 208 -15.33 -46.06 1.23
C LEU A 208 -14.96 -46.07 -0.27
N LEU A 209 -15.33 -45.02 -1.01
CA LEU A 209 -14.96 -44.86 -2.42
C LEU A 209 -13.74 -43.94 -2.54
N TYR A 210 -12.58 -44.50 -2.87
CA TYR A 210 -11.40 -43.70 -3.21
C TYR A 210 -11.61 -43.06 -4.59
N ARG A 211 -11.78 -41.73 -4.62
CA ARG A 211 -11.72 -40.93 -5.85
C ARG A 211 -10.60 -39.92 -5.71
N ASP A 212 -9.83 -39.74 -6.78
CA ASP A 212 -8.76 -38.74 -6.83
C ASP A 212 -9.35 -37.34 -6.74
N ASP A 213 -8.92 -36.59 -5.73
CA ASP A 213 -9.36 -35.22 -5.49
C ASP A 213 -8.42 -34.27 -6.26
N PRO A 214 -8.86 -33.63 -7.35
CA PRO A 214 -7.98 -32.88 -8.26
C PRO A 214 -7.36 -31.62 -7.62
N TYR A 215 -7.79 -31.26 -6.42
CA TYR A 215 -7.30 -30.13 -5.63
C TYR A 215 -6.44 -30.55 -4.43
N TYR A 216 -6.28 -31.85 -4.18
CA TYR A 216 -5.42 -32.36 -3.12
C TYR A 216 -3.98 -32.43 -3.62
N GLN A 217 -3.18 -31.41 -3.30
CA GLN A 217 -1.75 -31.40 -3.58
C GLN A 217 -1.01 -31.76 -2.30
N ARG A 218 -0.43 -32.96 -2.25
CA ARG A 218 0.40 -33.37 -1.12
C ARG A 218 1.73 -32.61 -1.18
N PHE A 219 1.90 -31.73 -0.22
CA PHE A 219 3.14 -30.99 0.00
C PHE A 219 3.91 -31.65 1.13
N THR A 220 5.17 -32.01 0.89
CA THR A 220 6.07 -32.45 1.97
C THR A 220 7.08 -31.37 2.26
N VAL A 221 7.26 -31.08 3.55
CA VAL A 221 8.15 -30.02 4.01
C VAL A 221 9.55 -30.55 4.27
N SER A 222 10.57 -29.79 3.85
CA SER A 222 11.98 -30.03 4.17
C SER A 222 12.74 -28.73 4.43
N LEU A 223 13.91 -28.84 5.07
CA LEU A 223 14.83 -27.72 5.27
C LEU A 223 16.05 -27.88 4.38
N THR A 224 16.62 -26.74 3.99
CA THR A 224 17.88 -26.71 3.23
C THR A 224 19.07 -27.08 4.14
N ASN A 225 20.03 -27.83 3.61
CA ASN A 225 21.22 -28.26 4.36
C ASN A 225 22.26 -27.15 4.57
N ASP A 226 22.20 -26.08 3.77
CA ASP A 226 23.14 -24.96 3.79
C ASP A 226 22.78 -23.96 4.90
N SER A 227 23.03 -24.34 6.15
CA SER A 227 22.73 -23.49 7.30
C SER A 227 23.74 -23.65 8.43
N SER A 228 23.71 -22.70 9.38
CA SER A 228 24.56 -22.73 10.57
C SER A 228 24.39 -23.98 11.44
N ARG A 229 23.25 -24.69 11.31
CA ARG A 229 22.97 -25.96 12.00
C ARG A 229 22.20 -26.90 11.05
N PRO A 230 22.88 -27.83 10.35
CA PRO A 230 22.24 -28.69 9.36
C PRO A 230 21.11 -29.51 10.00
N GLY A 231 19.95 -29.55 9.35
CA GLY A 231 18.75 -30.26 9.83
C GLY A 231 17.95 -29.55 10.92
N ARG A 232 18.47 -28.49 11.55
CA ARG A 232 17.76 -27.69 12.59
C ARG A 232 17.56 -26.22 12.21
N ALA A 233 18.30 -25.74 11.24
CA ALA A 233 18.10 -24.42 10.66
C ALA A 233 18.17 -24.54 9.13
N GLY A 234 17.53 -23.63 8.41
CA GLY A 234 17.59 -23.61 6.96
C GLY A 234 16.39 -22.93 6.32
N PHE A 235 16.45 -22.78 5.00
CA PHE A 235 15.30 -22.29 4.23
C PHE A 235 14.26 -23.39 4.08
N LEU A 236 12.99 -23.02 4.24
CA LEU A 236 11.85 -23.91 4.06
C LEU A 236 11.65 -24.25 2.59
N GLN A 237 11.70 -25.54 2.30
CA GLN A 237 11.41 -26.11 1.00
C GLN A 237 10.12 -26.92 1.08
N ILE A 238 9.32 -26.77 0.04
CA ILE A 238 8.06 -27.46 -0.13
C ILE A 238 8.18 -28.29 -1.39
N TYR A 239 8.16 -29.61 -1.23
CA TYR A 239 8.12 -30.52 -2.36
C TYR A 239 6.68 -30.72 -2.81
N ASN A 240 6.42 -30.40 -4.07
CA ASN A 240 5.13 -30.67 -4.69
C ASN A 240 5.18 -32.04 -5.36
N ALA A 241 4.43 -33.01 -4.82
CA ALA A 241 4.36 -34.36 -5.37
C ALA A 241 3.81 -34.43 -6.80
N THR A 242 3.01 -33.43 -7.21
CA THR A 242 2.37 -33.42 -8.55
C THR A 242 3.31 -32.94 -9.66
N THR A 243 4.22 -32.00 -9.36
CA THR A 243 5.21 -31.49 -10.33
C THR A 243 6.59 -32.11 -10.15
N GLY A 244 6.87 -32.75 -9.01
CA GLY A 244 8.18 -33.29 -8.68
C GLY A 244 9.23 -32.20 -8.40
N GLU A 245 8.81 -30.95 -8.24
CA GLU A 245 9.68 -29.80 -8.01
C GLU A 245 9.73 -29.43 -6.51
N THR A 246 10.90 -29.02 -6.02
CA THR A 246 11.07 -28.42 -4.69
C THR A 246 11.04 -26.90 -4.81
N ILE A 247 10.13 -26.27 -4.07
CA ILE A 247 9.89 -24.83 -4.12
C ILE A 247 10.28 -24.21 -2.79
N SER A 248 11.06 -23.14 -2.80
CA SER A 248 11.32 -22.36 -1.59
C SER A 248 10.08 -21.57 -1.19
N SER A 249 9.69 -21.64 0.09
CA SER A 249 8.59 -20.82 0.60
C SER A 249 9.02 -19.35 0.70
N CYS A 250 8.19 -18.45 0.17
CA CYS A 250 8.39 -16.99 0.25
C CYS A 250 7.05 -16.34 0.60
N ASP A 251 6.53 -16.64 1.79
CA ASP A 251 5.28 -16.08 2.26
C ASP A 251 5.53 -14.87 3.16
N ARG A 252 5.25 -13.67 2.63
CA ARG A 252 5.36 -12.42 3.40
C ARG A 252 4.43 -12.38 4.63
N GLN A 253 3.43 -13.25 4.70
CA GLN A 253 2.51 -13.37 5.82
C GLN A 253 2.76 -14.61 6.67
N PHE A 254 3.91 -15.27 6.50
CA PHE A 254 4.26 -16.41 7.32
C PHE A 254 4.28 -16.03 8.80
N THR A 255 3.51 -16.76 9.62
CA THR A 255 3.39 -16.49 11.06
C THR A 255 4.10 -17.54 11.92
N ILE A 256 4.36 -17.20 13.19
CA ILE A 256 4.93 -18.16 14.15
C ILE A 256 4.07 -19.41 14.33
N ARG A 257 2.75 -19.33 14.14
CA ARG A 257 1.85 -20.49 14.19
C ARG A 257 2.09 -21.46 13.03
N ASN A 258 2.42 -20.93 11.86
CA ASN A 258 2.84 -21.74 10.72
C ASN A 258 4.19 -22.42 11.03
N ALA A 259 5.13 -21.68 11.63
CA ALA A 259 6.41 -22.23 12.06
C ALA A 259 6.22 -23.42 13.00
N GLN A 260 5.36 -23.29 14.01
CA GLN A 260 5.05 -24.36 14.95
C GLN A 260 4.52 -25.63 14.28
N VAL A 261 3.66 -25.49 13.27
CA VAL A 261 3.14 -26.65 12.51
C VAL A 261 4.23 -27.30 11.68
N VAL A 262 5.09 -26.51 11.02
CA VAL A 262 6.26 -27.03 10.28
C VAL A 262 7.22 -27.78 11.21
N CYS A 263 7.49 -27.24 12.40
CA CYS A 263 8.34 -27.90 13.40
C CYS A 263 7.77 -29.27 13.78
N ARG A 264 6.46 -29.31 14.03
CA ARG A 264 5.75 -30.54 14.39
C ARG A 264 5.78 -31.56 13.27
N GLU A 265 5.61 -31.12 12.02
CA GLU A 265 5.67 -31.98 10.83
C GLU A 265 7.06 -32.61 10.65
N LEU A 266 8.12 -31.85 10.94
CA LEU A 266 9.51 -32.32 10.92
C LEU A 266 9.91 -33.14 12.17
N GLY A 267 9.02 -33.28 13.16
CA GLY A 267 9.26 -34.05 14.39
C GLY A 267 10.00 -33.29 15.50
N PHE A 268 10.04 -31.96 15.44
CA PHE A 268 10.66 -31.10 16.45
C PHE A 268 9.63 -30.50 17.42
N GLU A 269 10.12 -30.04 18.58
CA GLU A 269 9.31 -29.34 19.57
C GLU A 269 8.84 -27.97 19.07
N THR A 270 7.61 -27.58 19.41
CA THR A 270 6.98 -26.35 18.89
C THR A 270 7.22 -25.10 19.76
N MET A 271 7.87 -25.24 20.92
CA MET A 271 8.04 -24.13 21.88
C MET A 271 9.10 -23.12 21.41
N ASN A 272 10.15 -23.58 20.75
CA ASN A 272 11.32 -22.77 20.34
C ASN A 272 11.41 -22.60 18.81
N ALA A 273 10.26 -22.33 18.17
CA ALA A 273 10.17 -22.14 16.73
C ALA A 273 10.37 -20.66 16.36
N TYR A 274 11.46 -20.34 15.66
CA TYR A 274 11.70 -19.01 15.11
C TYR A 274 11.65 -19.03 13.59
N HIS A 275 11.07 -17.98 13.02
CA HIS A 275 11.00 -17.76 11.58
C HIS A 275 11.38 -16.31 11.26
N TRP A 276 12.02 -16.10 10.11
CA TRP A 276 12.24 -14.77 9.58
C TRP A 276 12.35 -14.81 8.06
N LEU A 277 12.04 -13.68 7.43
CA LEU A 277 12.15 -13.53 5.99
C LEU A 277 13.53 -12.96 5.66
N THR A 278 14.34 -13.70 4.92
CA THR A 278 15.65 -13.22 4.42
C THR A 278 15.75 -13.39 2.92
N PRO A 279 16.56 -12.56 2.24
CA PRO A 279 16.91 -12.86 0.87
C PRO A 279 17.56 -14.27 0.78
N ARG A 280 17.55 -14.87 -0.41
CA ARG A 280 18.27 -16.11 -0.71
C ARG A 280 19.15 -15.82 -1.93
N TRP A 281 20.43 -15.60 -1.67
CA TRP A 281 21.41 -15.16 -2.66
C TRP A 281 21.73 -16.25 -3.67
N ASP A 282 21.57 -17.53 -3.27
CA ASP A 282 21.78 -18.69 -4.15
C ASP A 282 20.61 -18.90 -5.12
N PHE A 283 19.50 -18.19 -4.96
CA PHE A 283 18.34 -18.30 -5.84
C PHE A 283 18.40 -17.24 -6.94
N ASN A 284 18.77 -17.66 -8.15
CA ASN A 284 18.72 -16.79 -9.34
C ASN A 284 17.39 -16.97 -10.10
N PRO A 285 16.45 -16.00 -10.02
CA PRO A 285 15.14 -16.11 -10.64
C PRO A 285 15.17 -16.12 -12.19
N HIS A 286 16.30 -15.79 -12.83
CA HIS A 286 16.45 -15.87 -14.29
C HIS A 286 16.84 -17.27 -14.79
N ILE A 287 17.37 -18.14 -13.92
CA ILE A 287 17.87 -19.47 -14.28
C ILE A 287 16.89 -20.57 -13.83
N HIS A 288 16.28 -20.40 -12.65
CA HIS A 288 15.32 -21.35 -12.08
C HIS A 288 13.90 -20.77 -12.11
N LEU A 289 13.22 -20.89 -13.27
CA LEU A 289 11.80 -20.55 -13.35
C LEU A 289 10.97 -21.63 -12.64
N VAL A 290 10.45 -21.27 -11.46
CA VAL A 290 9.50 -22.09 -10.73
C VAL A 290 8.15 -22.07 -11.47
N LYS A 291 7.65 -23.24 -11.90
CA LYS A 291 6.38 -23.35 -12.63
C LYS A 291 5.15 -23.26 -11.74
N THR A 292 5.32 -23.62 -10.46
CA THR A 292 4.23 -23.65 -9.48
C THR A 292 4.60 -22.84 -8.25
N TYR A 293 3.80 -21.82 -7.95
CA TYR A 293 4.01 -21.00 -6.76
C TYR A 293 3.19 -21.54 -5.60
N VAL A 294 3.76 -21.51 -4.40
CA VAL A 294 3.05 -21.87 -3.17
C VAL A 294 2.16 -20.68 -2.78
N GLU A 295 0.87 -20.94 -2.61
CA GLU A 295 -0.05 -19.94 -2.07
C GLU A 295 0.15 -19.79 -0.54
N PRO A 296 0.06 -18.56 0.01
CA PRO A 296 0.12 -18.31 1.45
C PRO A 296 -0.90 -19.14 2.25
N ARG A 297 -0.46 -19.67 3.39
CA ARG A 297 -1.29 -20.52 4.26
C ARG A 297 -1.28 -19.98 5.69
N GLU A 298 -2.45 -19.85 6.29
CA GLU A 298 -2.60 -19.43 7.70
C GLU A 298 -3.00 -20.62 8.58
N CYS A 299 -2.11 -21.03 9.48
CA CYS A 299 -2.31 -22.12 10.44
C CYS A 299 -2.80 -21.60 11.80
N ARG A 300 -3.54 -22.43 12.55
CA ARG A 300 -3.96 -22.09 13.92
C ARG A 300 -2.90 -22.43 14.97
N GLY A 301 -1.99 -23.37 14.68
CA GLY A 301 -0.87 -23.83 15.53
C GLY A 301 -1.03 -25.26 16.07
N ASN A 302 -2.19 -25.89 15.90
CA ASN A 302 -2.53 -27.21 16.45
C ASN A 302 -2.53 -28.33 15.40
N GLU A 303 -2.23 -27.97 14.17
CA GLU A 303 -2.28 -28.88 13.04
C GLU A 303 -1.11 -29.86 13.02
N PRO A 304 -1.30 -31.09 12.49
CA PRO A 304 -0.24 -32.08 12.36
C PRO A 304 0.64 -31.87 11.12
N SER A 305 0.14 -31.19 10.08
CA SER A 305 0.87 -30.92 8.84
C SER A 305 0.33 -29.67 8.15
N LEU A 306 1.17 -29.05 7.31
CA LEU A 306 0.88 -27.81 6.59
C LEU A 306 -0.13 -27.99 5.44
N ASP A 307 -0.33 -29.23 4.99
CA ASP A 307 -1.22 -29.59 3.88
C ASP A 307 -2.72 -29.47 4.21
N ARG A 308 -3.10 -29.65 5.48
CA ARG A 308 -4.48 -29.93 5.88
C ARG A 308 -5.44 -28.72 5.92
N PHE A 309 -5.01 -27.50 5.63
CA PHE A 309 -5.85 -26.28 5.68
C PHE A 309 -5.98 -25.51 4.37
N ALA A 310 -7.12 -24.81 4.26
CA ALA A 310 -7.58 -24.14 3.06
C ALA A 310 -6.78 -22.87 2.70
N PHE A 311 -6.52 -22.73 1.41
CA PHE A 311 -5.90 -21.58 0.76
C PHE A 311 -6.61 -20.26 1.11
N THR A 312 -5.86 -19.28 1.60
CA THR A 312 -6.29 -17.88 1.59
C THR A 312 -5.98 -17.28 0.23
N ARG A 313 -6.98 -17.11 -0.64
CA ARG A 313 -6.79 -16.37 -1.89
C ARG A 313 -6.60 -14.88 -1.59
N LEU A 314 -5.36 -14.49 -1.32
CA LEU A 314 -4.93 -13.13 -1.55
C LEU A 314 -4.65 -12.97 -3.03
N ARG A 315 -5.19 -11.89 -3.60
CA ARG A 315 -4.78 -11.44 -4.92
C ARG A 315 -3.35 -10.96 -4.79
N TRP A 316 -2.40 -11.81 -5.12
CA TRP A 316 -1.01 -11.41 -5.29
C TRP A 316 -0.78 -11.05 -6.75
N ASP A 317 -0.17 -9.88 -6.94
CA ASP A 317 0.41 -9.51 -8.23
C ASP A 317 1.63 -10.40 -8.46
N PHE A 318 1.49 -11.33 -9.41
CA PHE A 318 2.47 -12.33 -9.84
C PHE A 318 3.78 -11.75 -10.43
N LYS A 319 4.06 -10.45 -10.24
CA LYS A 319 5.19 -9.78 -10.91
C LYS A 319 6.51 -9.81 -10.14
N ASN A 320 6.51 -10.03 -8.83
CA ASN A 320 7.71 -9.86 -8.01
C ASN A 320 7.94 -11.06 -7.08
N PHE A 321 8.34 -12.21 -7.62
CA PHE A 321 9.07 -13.21 -6.83
C PHE A 321 10.49 -12.64 -6.61
N GLU A 322 10.60 -11.68 -5.70
CA GLU A 322 11.89 -11.18 -5.24
C GLU A 322 12.67 -12.34 -4.62
N ALA A 323 14.00 -12.27 -4.63
CA ALA A 323 14.90 -13.32 -4.15
C ALA A 323 14.86 -13.47 -2.61
N TYR A 324 13.68 -13.63 -2.02
CA TYR A 324 13.46 -13.87 -0.59
C TYR A 324 12.93 -15.28 -0.37
N ALA A 325 13.29 -15.86 0.76
CA ALA A 325 12.79 -17.12 1.23
C ALA A 325 12.64 -17.08 2.75
N ASP A 326 11.66 -17.80 3.26
CA ASP A 326 11.47 -17.97 4.69
C ASP A 326 12.57 -18.88 5.23
N SER A 327 13.39 -18.34 6.13
CA SER A 327 14.42 -19.07 6.85
C SER A 327 13.97 -19.34 8.28
N PHE A 328 14.35 -20.53 8.75
CA PHE A 328 13.90 -21.11 10.01
C PHE A 328 15.10 -21.49 10.86
N LEU A 329 14.94 -21.36 12.17
CA LEU A 329 15.88 -21.88 13.16
C LEU A 329 15.08 -22.48 14.31
N LEU A 330 15.37 -23.75 14.60
CA LEU A 330 14.50 -24.61 15.42
C LEU A 330 15.10 -24.99 16.77
N HIS A 331 16.25 -24.44 17.17
CA HIS A 331 16.73 -24.60 18.54
C HIS A 331 17.89 -23.66 18.87
N GLU A 332 17.72 -22.84 19.90
CA GLU A 332 18.81 -22.36 20.75
C GLU A 332 18.68 -23.17 22.05
N ASP A 333 19.57 -24.13 22.29
CA ASP A 333 19.80 -24.54 23.67
C ASP A 333 20.36 -23.29 24.38
N GLU A 334 19.71 -22.81 25.44
CA GLU A 334 20.28 -21.81 26.35
C GLU A 334 21.53 -22.41 27.01
N LEU A 335 22.64 -22.43 26.30
CA LEU A 335 23.98 -22.67 26.85
C LEU A 335 24.97 -21.77 26.12
N GLN A 336 24.91 -20.48 26.45
CA GLN A 336 26.04 -19.61 26.86
C GLN A 336 25.70 -18.12 26.67
N LYS A 337 24.91 -17.58 27.61
CA LYS A 337 25.21 -16.25 28.17
C LYS A 337 26.29 -16.43 29.23
N THR A 338 27.55 -16.44 28.85
CA THR A 338 28.66 -16.23 29.78
C THR A 338 29.85 -15.61 29.04
N ILE A 339 30.13 -14.36 29.42
CA ILE A 339 31.30 -13.50 29.15
C ILE A 339 31.34 -12.83 27.77
#